data_AF-A0A971BT37-F1
#
_entry.id   AF-A0A971BT37-F1
#
_cell.length_a   1.000
_cell.length_b   1.000
_cell.length_c   1.000
_cell.angle_alpha   90.00
_cell.angle_beta   90.00
_cell.angle_gamma   90.00
#
_symmetry.space_group_name_H-M   'P 1'
#
loop_
_entity.id
_entity.type
_entity.pdbx_description
1 polymer ?
#
loop_
_entity_poly.entity_id
_entity_poly.type
_entity_poly.pdbx_seq_one_letter_code
_entity_poly.pdbx_strand_id
1 'polypeptide(L)'
;LDNAVVLDPSGVLNGGLRYPDEFVRHKLMDLLGDISLCGLPIIGRLEAERAGHAIHTALASLIIRSRECYRILNADEVRPTLADAG
;
A
#
# COMPACT_ATOMS: atom_id res chain seq x y z
N LEU A 1 -1.02 -24.71 -8.54
CA LEU A 1 0.01 -23.68 -8.22
C LEU A 1 -0.53 -22.31 -8.63
N ASP A 2 -1.83 -22.07 -8.40
CA ASP A 2 -2.57 -21.14 -9.27
C ASP A 2 -2.79 -19.77 -8.60
N ASN A 3 -2.47 -19.68 -7.32
CA ASN A 3 -2.74 -18.53 -6.47
C ASN A 3 -1.49 -17.92 -5.81
N ALA A 4 -0.31 -18.52 -5.99
CA ALA A 4 0.93 -18.05 -5.39
C ALA A 4 2.12 -18.29 -6.32
N VAL A 5 3.06 -17.34 -6.33
CA VAL A 5 4.36 -17.51 -6.95
C VAL A 5 5.24 -18.34 -6.02
N VAL A 6 5.74 -19.47 -6.50
CA VAL A 6 6.60 -20.40 -5.76
C VAL A 6 8.01 -20.32 -6.34
N LEU A 7 8.96 -20.16 -5.42
CA LEU A 7 10.39 -20.06 -5.69
C LEU A 7 11.09 -21.29 -5.13
N ASP A 8 12.01 -21.85 -5.89
CA ASP A 8 12.98 -22.82 -5.43
C ASP A 8 14.41 -22.34 -5.76
N PRO A 9 15.47 -23.10 -5.39
CA PRO A 9 16.84 -22.71 -5.70
C PRO A 9 17.16 -22.59 -7.21
N SER A 10 16.34 -23.18 -8.09
CA SER A 10 16.48 -23.12 -9.54
C SER A 10 15.70 -21.96 -10.19
N GLY A 11 14.72 -21.37 -9.48
CA GLY A 11 14.01 -20.17 -9.89
C GLY A 11 12.50 -20.21 -9.62
N VAL A 12 11.73 -19.53 -10.46
CA VAL A 12 10.26 -19.45 -10.36
C VAL A 12 9.64 -20.70 -10.99
N LEU A 13 8.83 -21.44 -10.23
CA LEU A 13 8.23 -22.71 -10.66
C LEU A 13 6.93 -22.55 -11.47
N ASN A 14 6.30 -21.39 -11.44
CA ASN A 14 4.98 -21.14 -12.05
C ASN A 14 4.99 -20.95 -13.58
N GLY A 15 6.06 -21.34 -14.27
CA GLY A 15 6.25 -21.06 -15.70
C GLY A 15 6.64 -19.61 -16.00
N GLY A 16 7.05 -18.86 -14.97
CA GLY A 16 7.48 -17.46 -15.06
C GLY A 16 6.63 -16.51 -14.21
N LEU A 17 7.01 -15.23 -14.23
CA LEU A 17 6.25 -14.16 -13.60
C LEU A 17 5.30 -13.52 -14.61
N ARG A 18 4.17 -13.00 -14.14
CA ARG A 18 3.23 -12.18 -14.92
C ARG A 18 3.86 -10.85 -15.32
N TYR A 19 4.70 -10.32 -14.44
CA TYR A 19 5.48 -9.11 -14.67
C TYR A 19 6.93 -9.30 -14.18
N PRO A 20 7.93 -8.68 -14.83
CA PRO A 20 9.33 -8.79 -14.39
C PRO A 20 9.56 -8.40 -12.92
N ASP A 21 8.76 -7.46 -12.42
CA ASP A 21 8.80 -6.87 -11.08
C ASP A 21 7.54 -7.24 -10.24
N GLU A 22 6.98 -8.43 -10.46
CA GLU A 22 5.77 -8.91 -9.75
C GLU A 22 5.93 -8.94 -8.22
N PHE A 23 7.11 -9.27 -7.70
CA PHE A 23 7.36 -9.29 -6.24
C PHE A 23 7.16 -7.93 -5.57
N VAL A 24 7.68 -6.85 -6.18
CA VAL A 24 7.52 -5.50 -5.61
C VAL A 24 6.09 -4.98 -5.81
N ARG A 25 5.42 -5.33 -6.92
CA ARG A 25 3.99 -5.03 -7.08
C ARG A 25 3.14 -5.71 -6.02
N HIS A 26 3.46 -6.95 -5.65
CA HIS A 26 2.78 -7.63 -4.56
C HIS A 26 2.98 -6.89 -3.23
N LYS A 27 4.20 -6.42 -2.95
CA LYS A 27 4.46 -5.60 -1.74
C LYS A 27 3.72 -4.27 -1.74
N LEU A 28 3.59 -3.62 -2.90
CA LEU A 28 2.76 -2.43 -3.05
C LEU A 28 1.28 -2.75 -2.81
N MET A 29 0.78 -3.87 -3.33
CA MET A 29 -0.59 -4.33 -3.11
C MET A 29 -0.86 -4.66 -1.64
N ASP A 30 0.09 -5.32 -0.95
CA ASP A 30 0.08 -5.55 0.49
C ASP A 30 -0.09 -4.23 1.24
N LEU A 31 0.75 -3.24 0.93
CA LEU A 31 0.72 -1.91 1.54
C LEU A 31 -0.63 -1.21 1.34
N LEU A 32 -1.17 -1.22 0.12
CA LEU A 32 -2.47 -0.63 -0.18
C LEU A 32 -3.60 -1.33 0.59
N GLY A 33 -3.54 -2.67 0.69
CA GLY A 33 -4.47 -3.46 1.48
C GLY A 33 -4.42 -3.11 2.96
N ASP A 34 -3.23 -3.08 3.56
CA ASP A 34 -3.05 -2.77 4.97
C ASP A 34 -3.47 -1.32 5.32
N ILE A 35 -3.15 -0.36 4.45
CA ILE A 35 -3.53 1.05 4.65
C ILE A 35 -5.05 1.27 4.48
N SER A 36 -5.73 0.43 3.69
CA SER A 36 -7.20 0.49 3.58
C SER A 36 -7.92 0.29 4.91
N LEU A 37 -7.26 -0.32 5.91
CA LEU A 37 -7.77 -0.48 7.27
C LEU A 37 -8.02 0.85 7.99
N CYS A 38 -7.50 1.97 7.49
CA CYS A 38 -7.85 3.32 7.97
C CYS A 38 -9.32 3.68 7.74
N GLY A 39 -10.03 2.96 6.87
CA GLY A 39 -11.48 3.10 6.65
C GLY A 39 -11.88 4.25 5.73
N LEU A 40 -10.95 5.11 5.32
CA LEU A 40 -11.14 6.16 4.32
C LEU A 40 -9.95 6.17 3.35
N PRO A 41 -10.15 6.58 2.08
CA PRO A 41 -9.05 6.81 1.15
C PRO A 41 -8.07 7.83 1.72
N ILE A 42 -6.78 7.54 1.63
CA ILE A 42 -5.72 8.45 2.05
C ILE A 42 -5.28 9.28 0.85
N ILE A 43 -5.26 10.59 1.02
CA ILE A 43 -4.63 11.53 0.09
C ILE A 43 -3.34 12.02 0.75
N GLY A 44 -2.20 11.59 0.21
CA GLY A 44 -0.89 11.91 0.74
C GLY A 44 0.21 11.14 0.04
N ARG A 45 1.45 11.36 0.49
CA ARG A 45 2.63 10.63 0.03
C ARG A 45 2.99 9.55 1.05
N LEU A 46 3.17 8.32 0.57
CA LEU A 46 3.56 7.18 1.38
C LEU A 46 4.88 6.63 0.86
N GLU A 47 5.87 6.53 1.74
CA GLU A 47 7.19 5.98 1.44
C GLU A 47 7.44 4.78 2.35
N ALA A 48 7.86 3.67 1.75
CA ALA A 48 8.05 2.41 2.46
C ALA A 48 9.35 1.76 1.97
N GLU A 49 10.32 1.59 2.87
CA GLU A 49 11.59 0.92 2.59
C GLU A 49 11.64 -0.41 3.35
N ARG A 50 11.73 -1.53 2.62
CA ARG A 50 11.76 -2.90 3.19
C ARG A 50 10.63 -3.17 4.21
N ALA A 51 9.47 -2.55 4.00
CA ALA A 51 8.33 -2.68 4.89
C ALA A 51 7.49 -3.93 4.59
N GLY A 52 6.76 -4.40 5.59
CA GLY A 52 5.78 -5.48 5.48
C GLY A 52 4.60 -5.24 6.43
N HIS A 53 3.67 -6.21 6.48
CA HIS A 53 2.37 -6.04 7.15
C HIS A 53 2.44 -5.49 8.57
N ALA A 54 3.42 -5.90 9.38
CA ALA A 54 3.57 -5.40 10.74
C ALA A 54 3.82 -3.89 10.79
N ILE A 55 4.67 -3.37 9.89
CA ILE A 55 4.97 -1.93 9.79
C ILE A 55 3.77 -1.19 9.20
N HIS A 56 3.13 -1.74 8.17
CA HIS A 56 1.98 -1.09 7.52
C HIS A 56 0.79 -0.95 8.48
N THR A 57 0.47 -2.02 9.21
CA THR A 57 -0.63 -2.04 10.20
C THR A 57 -0.34 -1.11 11.38
N ALA A 58 0.92 -1.02 11.81
CA ALA A 58 1.34 -0.07 12.83
C ALA A 58 1.17 1.39 12.36
N LEU A 59 1.53 1.68 11.11
CA LEU A 59 1.30 2.99 10.51
C LEU A 59 -0.19 3.32 10.41
N ALA A 60 -1.02 2.39 9.90
CA ALA A 60 -2.48 2.57 9.84
C ALA A 60 -3.06 2.84 11.23
N SER A 61 -2.64 2.08 12.24
CA SER A 61 -3.04 2.29 13.63
C SER A 61 -2.63 3.66 14.17
N LEU A 62 -1.43 4.14 13.81
CA LEU A 62 -0.95 5.46 14.20
C LEU A 62 -1.79 6.57 13.56
N ILE A 63 -2.05 6.48 12.25
CA ILE A 63 -2.91 7.42 11.52
C ILE A 63 -4.28 7.52 12.18
N ILE A 64 -4.93 6.39 12.47
CA ILE A 64 -6.27 6.38 13.09
C ILE A 64 -6.27 7.08 14.46
N ARG A 65 -5.19 6.94 15.23
CA ARG A 65 -5.07 7.48 16.59
C ARG A 65 -4.69 8.96 16.62
N SER A 66 -3.89 9.41 15.67
CA SER A 66 -3.39 10.79 15.59
C SER A 66 -4.31 11.68 14.75
N ARG A 67 -5.52 11.95 15.26
CA ARG A 67 -6.53 12.79 14.58
C ARG A 67 -6.09 14.22 14.31
N GLU A 68 -5.09 14.69 15.04
CA GLU A 68 -4.43 15.99 14.87
C GLU A 68 -3.49 16.04 13.66
N CYS A 69 -3.07 14.89 13.10
CA CYS A 69 -2.12 14.81 12.01
C CYS A 69 -2.77 14.72 10.62
N TYR A 70 -4.09 14.69 10.54
CA TYR A 70 -4.82 14.68 9.28
C TYR A 70 -6.13 15.44 9.39
N ARG A 71 -6.75 15.71 8.24
CA ARG A 71 -8.12 16.22 8.16
C ARG A 71 -8.95 15.32 7.24
N ILE A 72 -10.23 15.20 7.52
CA ILE A 72 -11.17 14.50 6.64
C ILE A 72 -11.65 15.50 5.58
N LEU A 73 -11.62 15.09 4.32
CA LEU A 73 -12.10 15.88 3.20
C LEU A 73 -13.49 15.39 2.79
N ASN A 74 -14.36 16.32 2.45
CA ASN A 74 -15.54 16.03 1.66
C ASN A 74 -15.17 15.84 0.18
N ALA A 75 -16.07 15.22 -0.59
CA ALA A 75 -15.79 14.86 -1.98
C ALA A 75 -15.48 16.07 -2.88
N ASP A 76 -16.08 17.22 -2.60
CA ASP A 76 -15.87 18.49 -3.29
C ASP A 76 -14.50 19.13 -2.97
N GLU A 77 -13.89 18.77 -1.84
CA GLU A 77 -12.59 19.29 -1.40
C GLU A 77 -11.39 18.49 -1.93
N VAL A 78 -11.62 17.27 -2.45
CA VAL A 78 -10.55 16.35 -2.89
C VAL A 78 -9.76 16.92 -4.06
N ARG A 79 -10.45 17.35 -5.13
CA ARG A 79 -9.80 17.78 -6.38
C ARG A 79 -8.96 19.05 -6.19
N PRO A 80 -9.44 20.10 -5.48
CA PRO A 80 -8.60 21.25 -5.12
C PRO A 80 -7.36 20.84 -4.32
N THR A 81 -7.53 19.99 -3.30
CA THR A 81 -6.42 19.57 -2.43
C THR A 81 -5.33 18.83 -3.19
N LEU A 82 -5.68 18.02 -4.21
CA LEU A 82 -4.71 17.35 -5.06
C LEU A 82 -3.95 18.30 -5.99
N ALA A 83 -4.56 19.40 -6.42
CA ALA A 83 -3.90 20.39 -7.27
C ALA A 83 -2.83 21.19 -6.50
N ASP A 84 -3.05 21.40 -5.21
CA ASP A 84 -2.14 22.15 -4.33
C ASP A 84 -0.99 21.29 -3.76
N ALA A 85 -1.05 19.96 -3.91
CA ALA A 85 -0.07 19.02 -3.38
C ALA A 85 1.17 18.80 -4.29
N GLY A 86 1.35 19.67 -5.30
CA GLY A 86 2.42 19.62 -6.30
C GLY A 86 3.73 20.24 -5.85
#